data_AF-A0A958Y598-F1
#
_entry.id   AF-A0A958Y598-F1
#
_cell.length_a   1.000
_cell.length_b   1.000
_cell.length_c   1.000
_cell.angle_alpha   90.00
_cell.angle_beta   90.00
_cell.angle_gamma   90.00
#
_symmetry.space_group_name_H-M   'P 1'
#
loop_
_entity.id
_entity.type
_entity.pdbx_description
1 polymer ?
#
loop_
_entity_poly.entity_id
_entity_poly.type
_entity_poly.pdbx_seq_one_letter_code
_entity_poly.pdbx_strand_id
1 'polypeptide(L)'
;MKQLVLIAFVAALIASCGESFETQHERMVQEHQAMEAKYQELKTYRQQRLQEYMQVREAHEDLAAGVEDSLHTAINEMHDGMLLNHEAFLKTHEEMAAAHAAMEAQHGKEGYSEAQIRADHDRMKQDHQQLETEHGYIKDELNHMLDEQQGMMGEH
;
A
#
# COMPACT_ATOMS: atom_id res chain seq x y z
N MET A 1 1.06 70.88 2.90
CA MET A 1 1.73 69.66 2.41
C MET A 1 1.11 68.45 3.09
N LYS A 2 0.96 67.38 2.32
CA LYS A 2 0.52 66.01 2.67
C LYS A 2 -1.00 65.77 2.68
N GLN A 3 -1.49 65.45 1.48
CA GLN A 3 -2.51 64.43 1.26
C GLN A 3 -2.07 63.11 1.91
N LEU A 4 -3.02 62.26 2.32
CA LEU A 4 -2.97 60.78 2.30
C LEU A 4 -4.32 60.28 2.86
N VAL A 5 -5.31 60.05 1.98
CA VAL A 5 -5.65 58.74 1.38
C VAL A 5 -6.49 57.89 2.32
N LEU A 6 -7.80 57.83 2.01
CA LEU A 6 -8.71 56.76 2.43
C LEU A 6 -8.09 55.41 2.06
N ILE A 7 -7.93 54.52 3.03
CA ILE A 7 -7.73 53.09 2.75
C ILE A 7 -8.97 52.37 3.27
N ALA A 8 -9.82 51.99 2.32
CA ALA A 8 -10.88 51.02 2.52
C ALA A 8 -10.23 49.71 3.00
N PHE A 9 -10.60 49.26 4.20
CA PHE A 9 -10.36 47.88 4.63
C PHE A 9 -11.26 46.99 3.77
N VAL A 10 -10.76 46.60 2.60
CA VAL A 10 -11.31 45.48 1.85
C VAL A 10 -11.00 44.24 2.69
N ALA A 11 -12.06 43.68 3.28
CA ALA A 11 -12.05 42.32 3.83
C ALA A 11 -11.72 41.35 2.68
N ALA A 12 -10.44 41.05 2.51
CA ALA A 12 -9.96 39.98 1.66
C ALA A 12 -9.49 38.86 2.58
N LEU A 13 -10.27 37.78 2.61
CA LEU A 13 -9.86 36.38 2.44
C LEU A 13 -10.97 35.45 2.94
N ILE A 14 -12.11 35.50 2.26
CA ILE A 14 -13.01 34.34 2.16
C ILE A 14 -12.56 33.61 0.89
N ALA A 15 -11.52 32.79 0.99
CA ALA A 15 -11.06 31.92 -0.09
C ALA A 15 -11.48 30.45 0.15
N SER A 16 -12.63 30.26 0.78
CA SER A 16 -13.36 28.99 0.76
C SER A 16 -14.63 29.21 -0.07
N CYS A 17 -14.44 29.33 -1.39
CA CYS A 17 -15.52 29.56 -2.34
C CYS A 17 -15.84 28.26 -3.10
N GLY A 18 -16.94 27.61 -2.75
CA GLY A 18 -17.89 26.96 -3.68
C GLY A 18 -17.37 25.98 -4.74
N GLU A 19 -16.61 24.95 -4.35
CA GLU A 19 -16.31 23.84 -5.27
C GLU A 19 -17.52 22.90 -5.39
N SER A 20 -17.92 22.55 -6.62
CA SER A 20 -19.04 21.62 -6.86
C SER A 20 -18.74 20.23 -6.29
N PHE A 21 -19.77 19.47 -5.93
CA PHE A 21 -19.58 18.09 -5.48
C PHE A 21 -18.89 17.24 -6.55
N GLU A 22 -19.20 17.45 -7.83
CA GLU A 22 -18.57 16.75 -8.94
C GLU A 22 -17.05 16.90 -8.93
N THR A 23 -16.55 18.12 -8.77
CA THR A 23 -15.10 18.39 -8.71
C THR A 23 -14.46 17.76 -7.47
N GLN A 24 -15.17 17.79 -6.34
CA GLN A 24 -14.71 17.11 -5.12
C GLN A 24 -14.67 15.59 -5.29
N HIS A 25 -15.67 15.01 -5.96
CA HIS A 25 -15.75 13.57 -6.22
C HIS A 25 -14.65 13.13 -7.18
N GLU A 26 -14.40 13.89 -8.25
CA GLU A 26 -13.28 13.63 -9.16
C GLU A 26 -11.93 13.61 -8.42
N ARG A 27 -11.70 14.55 -7.50
CA ARG A 27 -10.49 14.54 -6.66
C ARG A 27 -10.41 13.30 -5.77
N MET A 28 -11.50 12.89 -5.13
CA MET A 28 -11.52 11.67 -4.30
C MET A 28 -11.23 10.41 -5.13
N VAL A 29 -11.74 10.33 -6.34
CA VAL A 29 -11.43 9.24 -7.29
C VAL A 29 -9.95 9.25 -7.68
N GLN A 30 -9.39 10.42 -7.98
CA GLN A 30 -7.96 10.54 -8.30
C GLN A 30 -7.07 10.14 -7.11
N GLU A 31 -7.42 10.55 -5.89
CA GLU A 31 -6.72 10.15 -4.67
C GLU A 31 -6.79 8.63 -4.46
N HIS A 32 -7.95 8.02 -4.67
CA HIS A 32 -8.12 6.57 -4.61
C HIS A 32 -7.28 5.84 -5.67
N GLN A 33 -7.31 6.29 -6.92
CA GLN A 33 -6.48 5.73 -8.00
C GLN A 33 -4.98 5.84 -7.70
N ALA A 34 -4.55 6.94 -7.08
CA ALA A 34 -3.15 7.09 -6.66
C ALA A 34 -2.76 6.11 -5.54
N MET A 35 -3.66 5.81 -4.61
CA MET A 35 -3.43 4.78 -3.58
C MET A 35 -3.36 3.38 -4.18
N GLU A 36 -4.25 3.05 -5.11
CA GLU A 36 -4.22 1.77 -5.84
C GLU A 36 -2.94 1.62 -6.68
N ALA A 37 -2.49 2.70 -7.34
CA ALA A 37 -1.24 2.69 -8.09
C ALA A 37 -0.02 2.37 -7.20
N LYS A 38 0.07 2.98 -6.00
CA LYS A 38 1.12 2.65 -5.02
C LYS A 38 1.09 1.17 -4.62
N TYR A 39 -0.10 0.57 -4.50
CA TYR A 39 -0.20 -0.85 -4.22
C TYR A 39 0.36 -1.70 -5.37
N GLN A 40 0.08 -1.35 -6.62
CA GLN A 40 0.65 -2.08 -7.76
C GLN A 40 2.19 -2.00 -7.80
N GLU A 41 2.77 -0.86 -7.42
CA GLU A 41 4.21 -0.72 -7.24
C GLU A 41 4.75 -1.66 -6.15
N LEU A 42 4.07 -1.74 -5.01
CA LEU A 42 4.44 -2.63 -3.90
C LEU A 42 4.31 -4.12 -4.25
N LYS A 43 3.26 -4.50 -4.98
CA LYS A 43 3.09 -5.86 -5.50
C LYS A 43 4.26 -6.25 -6.41
N THR A 44 4.68 -5.33 -7.27
CA THR A 44 5.86 -5.52 -8.14
C THR A 44 7.14 -5.65 -7.32
N TYR A 45 7.34 -4.78 -6.34
CA TYR A 45 8.49 -4.86 -5.42
C TYR A 45 8.55 -6.22 -4.70
N ARG A 46 7.43 -6.69 -4.13
CA ARG A 46 7.36 -8.01 -3.49
C ARG A 46 7.76 -9.12 -4.45
N GLN A 47 7.22 -9.13 -5.66
CA GLN A 47 7.52 -10.16 -6.65
C GLN A 47 9.01 -10.22 -6.98
N GLN A 48 9.65 -9.07 -7.15
CA GLN A 48 11.09 -8.99 -7.40
C GLN A 48 11.90 -9.52 -6.22
N ARG A 49 11.59 -9.08 -5.00
CA ARG A 49 12.31 -9.51 -3.79
C ARG A 49 12.11 -10.98 -3.47
N LEU A 50 10.90 -11.50 -3.68
CA LEU A 50 10.62 -12.93 -3.54
C LEU A 50 11.43 -13.75 -4.54
N GLN A 51 11.53 -13.30 -5.79
CA GLN A 51 12.34 -13.97 -6.80
C GLN A 51 13.82 -14.00 -6.41
N GLU A 52 14.35 -12.88 -5.91
CA GLU A 52 15.72 -12.81 -5.39
C GLU A 52 15.93 -13.77 -4.21
N TYR A 53 15.00 -13.78 -3.24
CA TYR A 53 15.04 -14.70 -2.10
C TYR A 53 15.08 -16.16 -2.56
N MET A 54 14.20 -16.56 -3.48
CA MET A 54 14.17 -17.94 -4.00
C MET A 54 15.48 -18.33 -4.69
N GLN A 55 16.11 -17.41 -5.44
CA GLN A 55 17.40 -17.67 -6.08
C GLN A 55 18.53 -17.88 -5.07
N VAL A 56 18.59 -17.05 -4.02
CA VAL A 56 19.61 -17.21 -2.97
C VAL A 56 19.37 -18.49 -2.17
N ARG A 57 18.11 -18.84 -1.91
CA ARG A 57 17.76 -20.09 -1.23
C ARG A 57 18.14 -21.32 -2.04
N GLU A 58 17.84 -21.34 -3.33
CA GLU A 58 18.23 -22.44 -4.21
C GLU A 58 19.75 -22.61 -4.24
N ALA A 59 20.49 -21.52 -4.37
CA ALA A 59 21.96 -21.55 -4.33
C ALA A 59 22.50 -22.06 -2.98
N HIS A 60 21.82 -21.71 -1.87
CA HIS A 60 22.17 -22.18 -0.53
C HIS A 60 21.93 -23.68 -0.38
N GLU A 61 20.79 -24.17 -0.85
CA GLU A 61 20.45 -25.60 -0.84
C GLU A 61 21.46 -26.42 -1.66
N ASP A 62 21.92 -25.90 -2.80
CA ASP A 62 22.97 -26.52 -3.61
C ASP A 62 24.33 -26.58 -2.89
N LEU A 63 24.73 -25.52 -2.19
CA LEU A 63 25.98 -25.47 -1.42
C LEU A 63 25.94 -26.38 -0.20
N ALA A 64 24.82 -26.41 0.51
CA ALA A 64 24.61 -27.22 1.70
C ALA A 64 24.31 -28.70 1.39
N ALA A 65 24.35 -29.11 0.10
CA ALA A 65 23.99 -30.45 -0.32
C ALA A 65 24.83 -31.53 0.40
N GLY A 66 24.14 -32.38 1.17
CA GLY A 66 24.76 -33.46 1.94
C GLY A 66 25.31 -33.03 3.30
N VAL A 67 25.09 -31.78 3.72
CA VAL A 67 25.36 -31.29 5.07
C VAL A 67 24.05 -31.27 5.86
N GLU A 68 24.04 -31.92 7.03
CA GLU A 68 22.90 -31.83 7.95
C GLU A 68 23.01 -30.53 8.75
N ASP A 69 22.14 -29.57 8.45
CA ASP A 69 22.10 -28.28 9.12
C ASP A 69 20.70 -27.98 9.66
N SER A 70 20.49 -28.42 10.91
CA SER A 70 19.21 -28.26 11.60
C SER A 70 18.84 -26.79 11.86
N LEU A 71 19.84 -25.89 11.96
CA LEU A 71 19.58 -24.47 12.20
C LEU A 71 19.06 -23.80 10.93
N HIS A 72 19.77 -23.96 9.82
CA HIS A 72 19.33 -23.40 8.55
C HIS A 72 17.99 -23.97 8.09
N THR A 73 17.73 -25.25 8.36
CA THR A 73 16.42 -25.86 8.08
C THR A 73 15.30 -25.17 8.87
N ALA A 74 15.48 -24.92 10.17
CA ALA A 74 14.47 -24.25 10.99
C ALA A 74 14.22 -22.80 10.55
N ILE A 75 15.27 -22.08 10.11
CA ILE A 75 15.15 -20.73 9.54
C ILE A 75 14.33 -20.77 8.24
N ASN A 76 14.61 -21.71 7.34
CA ASN A 76 13.84 -21.87 6.10
C ASN A 76 12.36 -22.20 6.36
N GLU A 77 12.05 -23.02 7.35
CA GLU A 77 10.65 -23.29 7.75
C GLU A 77 9.95 -22.04 8.29
N MET A 78 10.66 -21.20 9.07
CA MET A 78 10.14 -19.91 9.52
C MET A 78 9.84 -18.99 8.33
N HIS A 79 10.78 -18.90 7.37
CA HIS A 79 10.61 -18.14 6.13
C HIS A 79 9.38 -18.60 5.34
N ASP A 80 9.19 -19.91 5.19
CA ASP A 80 8.01 -20.46 4.50
C ASP A 80 6.69 -20.04 5.19
N GLY A 81 6.68 -20.02 6.53
CA GLY A 81 5.56 -19.50 7.31
C GLY A 81 5.27 -18.02 7.05
N MET A 82 6.31 -17.19 6.98
CA MET A 82 6.17 -15.75 6.67
C MET A 82 5.61 -15.54 5.26
N LEU A 83 6.11 -16.27 4.26
CA LEU A 83 5.65 -16.16 2.88
C LEU A 83 4.17 -16.54 2.71
N LEU A 84 3.71 -17.56 3.44
CA LEU A 84 2.29 -17.92 3.47
C LEU A 84 1.42 -16.81 4.04
N ASN A 85 1.87 -16.13 5.11
CA ASN A 85 1.16 -14.99 5.68
C ASN A 85 1.10 -13.81 4.69
N HIS A 86 2.21 -13.53 3.98
CA HIS A 86 2.25 -12.48 2.96
C HIS A 86 1.25 -12.73 1.82
N GLU A 87 1.10 -14.00 1.40
CA GLU A 87 0.16 -14.37 0.35
C GLU A 87 -1.29 -14.20 0.80
N ALA A 88 -1.61 -14.57 2.05
CA ALA A 88 -2.94 -14.35 2.63
C ALA A 88 -3.29 -12.86 2.72
N PHE A 89 -2.31 -12.02 3.05
CA PHE A 89 -2.50 -10.56 3.06
C PHE A 89 -2.74 -10.01 1.64
N LEU A 90 -1.98 -10.44 0.63
CA LEU A 90 -2.21 -10.03 -0.76
C LEU A 90 -3.63 -10.32 -1.22
N LYS A 91 -4.13 -11.51 -0.88
CA LYS A 91 -5.50 -11.90 -1.20
C LYS A 91 -6.54 -11.00 -0.53
N THR A 92 -6.33 -10.66 0.74
CA THR A 92 -7.18 -9.71 1.48
C THR A 92 -7.24 -8.35 0.76
N HIS A 93 -6.11 -7.87 0.25
CA HIS A 93 -6.06 -6.64 -0.51
C HIS A 93 -6.87 -6.75 -1.82
N GLU A 94 -6.67 -7.82 -2.59
CA GLU A 94 -7.40 -8.03 -3.85
C GLU A 94 -8.93 -8.07 -3.64
N GLU A 95 -9.38 -8.71 -2.55
CA GLU A 95 -10.79 -8.73 -2.15
C GLU A 95 -11.29 -7.32 -1.77
N MET A 96 -10.48 -6.53 -1.06
CA MET A 96 -10.81 -5.15 -0.72
C MET A 96 -10.87 -4.24 -1.97
N ALA A 97 -9.91 -4.33 -2.89
CA ALA A 97 -9.91 -3.56 -4.13
C ALA A 97 -11.15 -3.88 -4.99
N ALA A 98 -11.55 -5.15 -5.05
CA ALA A 98 -12.80 -5.55 -5.71
C ALA A 98 -14.03 -4.94 -5.02
N ALA A 99 -14.04 -4.87 -3.68
CA ALA A 99 -15.11 -4.22 -2.92
C ALA A 99 -15.14 -2.71 -3.20
N HIS A 100 -13.99 -2.03 -3.28
CA HIS A 100 -13.90 -0.62 -3.64
C HIS A 100 -14.49 -0.35 -5.02
N ALA A 101 -14.09 -1.13 -6.03
CA ALA A 101 -14.62 -1.00 -7.39
C ALA A 101 -16.14 -1.19 -7.44
N ALA A 102 -16.68 -2.13 -6.65
CA ALA A 102 -18.13 -2.34 -6.54
C ALA A 102 -18.87 -1.17 -5.86
N MET A 103 -18.24 -0.51 -4.89
CA MET A 103 -18.76 0.70 -4.23
C MET A 103 -18.76 1.89 -5.21
N GLU A 104 -17.65 2.15 -5.89
CA GLU A 104 -17.54 3.25 -6.86
C GLU A 104 -18.56 3.12 -8.00
N ALA A 105 -18.84 1.89 -8.44
CA ALA A 105 -19.88 1.62 -9.44
C ALA A 105 -21.31 2.01 -8.99
N GLN A 106 -21.54 2.30 -7.70
CA GLN A 106 -22.81 2.83 -7.19
C GLN A 106 -22.89 4.35 -7.25
N HIS A 107 -21.77 5.08 -7.33
CA HIS A 107 -21.73 6.54 -7.11
C HIS A 107 -22.56 7.36 -8.13
N GLY A 108 -22.96 6.77 -9.25
CA GLY A 108 -23.84 7.40 -10.25
C GLY A 108 -25.29 6.89 -10.26
N LYS A 109 -25.67 6.01 -9.32
CA LYS A 109 -27.02 5.41 -9.31
C LYS A 109 -28.01 6.29 -8.58
N GLU A 110 -29.24 6.33 -9.09
CA GLU A 110 -30.34 7.04 -8.44
C GLU A 110 -30.54 6.54 -7.00
N GLY A 111 -30.65 7.48 -6.06
CA GLY A 111 -30.76 7.19 -4.63
C GLY A 111 -29.44 7.01 -3.88
N TYR A 112 -28.29 7.04 -4.57
CA TYR A 112 -26.97 7.12 -3.93
C TYR A 112 -26.60 8.58 -3.66
N SER A 113 -26.58 8.97 -2.38
CA SER A 113 -26.39 10.37 -1.99
C SER A 113 -24.92 10.77 -1.92
N GLU A 114 -24.65 12.08 -2.05
CA GLU A 114 -23.30 12.65 -1.85
C GLU A 114 -22.69 12.26 -0.48
N ALA A 115 -23.54 12.15 0.56
CA ALA A 115 -23.09 11.76 1.89
C ALA A 115 -22.60 10.31 1.94
N GLN A 116 -23.24 9.41 1.18
CA GLN A 116 -22.80 8.02 1.05
C GLN A 116 -21.49 7.93 0.27
N ILE A 117 -21.36 8.66 -0.83
CA ILE A 117 -20.11 8.72 -1.62
C ILE A 117 -18.93 9.18 -0.77
N ARG A 118 -19.13 10.23 0.06
CA ARG A 118 -18.09 10.69 0.99
C ARG A 118 -17.73 9.62 2.03
N ALA A 119 -18.74 8.96 2.60
CA ALA A 119 -18.52 7.90 3.57
C ALA A 119 -17.75 6.71 2.96
N ASP A 120 -18.02 6.36 1.71
CA ASP A 120 -17.30 5.31 0.99
C ASP A 120 -15.84 5.70 0.79
N HIS A 121 -15.55 6.91 0.31
CA HIS A 121 -14.16 7.35 0.13
C HIS A 121 -13.40 7.48 1.46
N ASP A 122 -14.06 7.91 2.54
CA ASP A 122 -13.47 7.93 3.88
C ASP A 122 -13.12 6.51 4.35
N ARG A 123 -13.99 5.52 4.08
CA ARG A 123 -13.72 4.11 4.35
C ARG A 123 -12.56 3.58 3.52
N MET A 124 -12.56 3.81 2.20
CA MET A 124 -11.48 3.38 1.31
C MET A 124 -10.13 3.94 1.77
N LYS A 125 -10.11 5.19 2.23
CA LYS A 125 -8.91 5.81 2.77
C LYS A 125 -8.43 5.14 4.06
N GLN A 126 -9.32 4.79 4.97
CA GLN A 126 -8.97 4.06 6.20
C GLN A 126 -8.41 2.68 5.86
N ASP A 127 -9.06 1.96 4.94
CA ASP A 127 -8.64 0.65 4.49
C ASP A 127 -7.21 0.73 3.88
N HIS A 128 -6.94 1.73 3.02
CA HIS A 128 -5.59 1.94 2.47
C HIS A 128 -4.54 2.35 3.51
N GLN A 129 -4.89 3.12 4.54
CA GLN A 129 -3.96 3.49 5.62
C GLN A 129 -3.52 2.27 6.43
N GLN A 130 -4.45 1.35 6.70
CA GLN A 130 -4.13 0.08 7.34
C GLN A 130 -3.16 -0.74 6.47
N LEU A 131 -3.48 -0.86 5.17
CA LEU A 131 -2.64 -1.61 4.24
C LEU A 131 -1.24 -1.01 4.07
N GLU A 132 -1.09 0.31 4.07
CA GLU A 132 0.23 0.95 3.99
C GLU A 132 1.16 0.51 5.14
N THR A 133 0.59 0.34 6.33
CA THR A 133 1.32 -0.15 7.51
C THR A 133 1.71 -1.62 7.33
N GLU A 134 0.76 -2.47 6.93
CA GLU A 134 0.98 -3.90 6.72
C GLU A 134 2.00 -4.17 5.59
N HIS A 135 1.96 -3.38 4.52
CA HIS A 135 2.95 -3.41 3.44
C HIS A 135 4.35 -3.02 3.91
N GLY A 136 4.46 -2.05 4.81
CA GLY A 136 5.72 -1.67 5.43
C GLY A 136 6.38 -2.87 6.12
N TYR A 137 5.61 -3.62 6.91
CA TYR A 137 6.10 -4.83 7.57
C TYR A 137 6.54 -5.90 6.59
N ILE A 138 5.75 -6.18 5.54
CA ILE A 138 6.10 -7.19 4.53
C ILE A 138 7.41 -6.86 3.83
N LYS A 139 7.63 -5.59 3.49
CA LYS A 139 8.87 -5.14 2.88
C LYS A 139 10.06 -5.36 3.82
N ASP A 140 9.93 -5.01 5.08
CA ASP A 140 11.00 -5.17 6.07
C ASP A 140 11.30 -6.66 6.30
N GLU A 141 10.26 -7.50 6.41
CA GLU A 141 10.40 -8.96 6.53
C GLU A 141 11.10 -9.57 5.31
N LEU A 142 10.72 -9.21 4.08
CA LEU A 142 11.38 -9.73 2.88
C LEU A 142 12.86 -9.33 2.78
N ASN A 143 13.21 -8.12 3.22
CA ASN A 143 14.60 -7.70 3.26
C ASN A 143 15.38 -8.48 4.31
N HIS A 144 14.79 -8.65 5.50
CA HIS A 144 15.41 -9.44 6.56
C HIS A 144 15.63 -10.90 6.15
N MET A 145 14.61 -11.54 5.56
CA MET A 145 14.70 -12.89 5.04
C MET A 145 15.82 -13.04 4.00
N LEU A 146 15.97 -12.05 3.10
CA LEU A 146 17.06 -12.08 2.11
C LEU A 146 18.42 -11.92 2.78
N ASP A 147 18.56 -11.01 3.74
CA ASP A 147 19.80 -10.80 4.48
C ASP A 147 20.20 -12.05 5.26
N GLU A 148 19.25 -12.72 5.93
CA GLU A 148 19.48 -14.00 6.61
C GLU A 148 19.89 -15.09 5.63
N GLN A 149 19.19 -15.21 4.49
CA GLN A 149 19.53 -16.20 3.47
C GLN A 149 20.94 -15.98 2.90
N GLN A 150 21.33 -14.72 2.67
CA GLN A 150 22.68 -14.36 2.24
C GLN A 150 23.73 -14.60 3.33
N GLY A 151 23.37 -14.42 4.60
CA GLY A 151 24.21 -14.78 5.74
C GLY A 151 24.52 -16.28 5.74
N MET A 152 23.48 -17.11 5.63
CA MET A 152 23.61 -18.58 5.60
C MET A 152 24.46 -19.07 4.42
N MET A 153 24.45 -18.37 3.27
CA MET A 153 25.34 -18.65 2.13
C MET A 153 26.84 -18.52 2.48
N GLY A 154 27.20 -17.64 3.41
CA GLY A 154 28.58 -17.43 3.83
C GLY A 154 29.09 -18.46 4.87
N GLU A 155 28.19 -19.31 5.37
CA GLU A 155 28.51 -20.33 6.38
C GLU A 155 28.87 -21.69 5.77
N HIS A 156 28.71 -21.85 4.44
CA HIS A 156 29.11 -23.02 3.65
C HIS A 156 30.28 -22.70 2.72
#